data_AF-A0A7Y6XRW7-F1
#
_entry.id   AF-A0A7Y6XRW7-F1
#
_cell.length_a   1.000
_cell.length_b   1.000
_cell.length_c   1.000
_cell.angle_alpha   90.00
_cell.angle_beta   90.00
_cell.angle_gamma   90.00
#
_symmetry.space_group_name_H-M   'P 1'
#
loop_
_entity.id
_entity.type
_entity.pdbx_description
1 polymer ?
#
loop_
_entity_poly.entity_id
_entity_poly.type
_entity_poly.pdbx_seq_one_letter_code
_entity_poly.pdbx_strand_id
1 'polypeptide(L)'
;LSKKHINKLIEVLTNDQYPVSGKTTFKEEFVTAGGIDLADVDFNTMESRKVSGLFFAGEVLNIDGVTGGFNFQAAWTTGFIAGKHCLI
;
A
#
# COMPACT_ATOMS: atom_id res chain seq x y z
N LEU A 1 30.04 -32.49 13.93
CA LEU A 1 30.30 -31.29 13.09
C LEU A 1 31.39 -30.45 13.74
N SER A 2 32.31 -29.87 12.96
CA SER A 2 33.35 -28.98 13.50
C SER A 2 32.76 -27.61 13.90
N LYS A 3 33.41 -26.89 14.82
CA LYS A 3 33.00 -25.51 15.19
C LYS A 3 32.89 -24.59 13.98
N LYS A 4 33.80 -24.74 13.01
CA LYS A 4 33.77 -24.00 11.74
C LYS A 4 32.50 -24.27 10.94
N HIS A 5 32.08 -25.54 10.82
CA HIS A 5 30.86 -25.90 10.09
C HIS A 5 29.60 -25.44 10.84
N ILE A 6 29.60 -25.50 12.17
CA ILE A 6 28.48 -25.00 13.00
C ILE A 6 28.33 -23.48 12.83
N ASN A 7 29.43 -22.73 12.91
CA ASN A 7 29.38 -21.27 12.74
C ASN A 7 28.93 -20.87 11.33
N LYS A 8 29.36 -21.62 10.30
CA LYS A 8 28.90 -21.38 8.91
C LYS A 8 27.41 -21.66 8.76
N LEU A 9 26.88 -22.70 9.41
CA LEU A 9 25.47 -23.03 9.38
C LEU A 9 24.63 -21.96 10.11
N ILE A 10 25.07 -21.51 11.28
CA ILE A 10 24.40 -20.42 12.02
C ILE A 10 24.31 -19.18 11.13
N GLU A 11 25.42 -18.77 10.52
CA GLU A 11 25.44 -17.58 9.65
C GLU A 11 24.44 -17.67 8.50
N VAL A 12 24.34 -18.84 7.85
CA VAL A 12 23.37 -19.05 6.75
C VAL A 12 21.92 -19.08 7.26
N LEU A 13 21.66 -19.56 8.47
CA LEU A 13 20.29 -19.62 9.00
C LEU A 13 19.81 -18.28 9.55
N THR A 14 20.72 -17.41 10.01
CA THR A 14 20.35 -16.18 10.70
C THR A 14 20.74 -14.89 9.97
N ASN A 15 21.67 -14.95 9.02
CA ASN A 15 22.25 -13.75 8.38
C ASN A 15 22.72 -14.00 6.93
N ASP A 16 22.03 -14.88 6.20
CA ASP A 16 22.37 -15.10 4.80
C ASP A 16 22.01 -13.88 3.93
N GLN A 17 22.84 -13.61 2.93
CA GLN A 17 22.72 -12.42 2.08
C GLN A 17 22.43 -12.83 0.65
N TYR A 18 21.32 -12.35 0.12
CA TYR A 18 20.89 -12.62 -1.26
C TYR A 18 20.97 -11.33 -2.08
N PRO A 19 21.76 -11.28 -3.17
CA PRO A 19 21.76 -10.14 -4.07
C PRO A 19 20.43 -10.07 -4.80
N VAL A 20 19.72 -8.94 -4.67
CA VAL A 20 18.43 -8.70 -5.33
C VAL A 20 18.66 -7.86 -6.59
N SER A 21 18.19 -8.33 -7.75
CA SER A 21 18.26 -7.61 -9.02
C SER A 21 16.88 -7.50 -9.66
N GLY A 22 16.37 -6.28 -9.77
CA GLY A 22 15.08 -6.00 -10.40
C GLY A 22 13.87 -6.39 -9.56
N LYS A 23 12.69 -6.28 -10.16
CA LYS A 23 11.42 -6.79 -9.63
C LYS A 23 10.96 -7.95 -10.51
N THR A 24 10.19 -8.88 -9.95
CA THR A 24 9.58 -9.98 -10.72
C THR A 24 8.71 -9.45 -11.86
N THR A 25 8.75 -10.10 -13.01
CA THR A 25 7.95 -9.77 -14.22
C THR A 25 6.51 -10.25 -14.13
N PHE A 26 6.19 -11.11 -13.15
CA PHE A 26 4.84 -11.60 -12.92
C PHE A 26 4.09 -10.58 -12.05
N LYS A 27 3.17 -9.84 -12.68
CA LYS A 27 2.33 -8.77 -12.14
C LYS A 27 1.29 -9.25 -11.11
N GLU A 28 1.71 -9.99 -10.09
CA GLU A 28 0.88 -10.24 -8.91
C GLU A 28 1.14 -9.15 -7.85
N GLU A 29 1.23 -7.89 -8.29
CA GLU A 29 1.25 -6.76 -7.37
C GLU A 29 -0.17 -6.63 -6.80
N PHE A 30 -0.31 -6.86 -5.49
CA PHE A 30 -1.60 -6.88 -4.81
C PHE A 30 -2.17 -5.48 -4.56
N VAL A 31 -1.30 -4.46 -4.57
CA VAL A 31 -1.59 -3.06 -4.26
C VAL A 31 -0.65 -2.16 -5.05
N THR A 32 -1.15 -1.02 -5.50
CA THR A 32 -0.37 0.03 -6.15
C THR A 32 0.12 1.05 -5.11
N ALA A 33 1.43 1.29 -5.05
CA ALA A 33 1.98 2.43 -4.30
C ALA A 33 1.97 3.69 -5.18
N GLY A 34 1.43 4.79 -4.66
CA GLY A 34 1.16 6.00 -5.44
C GLY A 34 -0.33 6.21 -5.71
N GLY A 35 -0.66 7.29 -6.42
CA GLY A 35 -2.04 7.65 -6.75
C GLY A 35 -2.24 9.16 -6.77
N ILE A 36 -3.49 9.58 -6.59
CA ILE A 36 -3.86 11.00 -6.46
C ILE A 36 -3.24 11.57 -5.18
N ASP A 37 -2.62 12.74 -5.29
CA ASP A 37 -2.03 13.44 -4.15
C ASP A 37 -3.10 13.77 -3.11
N LEU A 38 -2.83 13.35 -1.87
CA LEU A 38 -3.71 13.56 -0.73
C LEU A 38 -3.91 15.05 -0.41
N ALA A 39 -2.96 15.91 -0.80
CA ALA A 39 -3.12 17.35 -0.67
C ALA A 39 -4.27 17.91 -1.53
N ASP A 40 -4.63 17.23 -2.62
CA ASP A 40 -5.68 17.65 -3.55
C ASP A 40 -7.09 17.14 -3.18
N VAL A 41 -7.22 16.46 -2.03
CA VAL A 41 -8.47 15.85 -1.58
C VAL A 41 -8.86 16.39 -0.21
N ASP A 42 -10.15 16.70 -0.03
CA ASP A 42 -10.70 16.98 1.30
C ASP A 42 -11.09 15.71 2.02
N PHE A 43 -10.35 15.32 3.06
CA PHE A 43 -10.63 14.06 3.78
C PHE A 43 -11.95 14.03 4.54
N ASN A 44 -12.60 15.18 4.77
CA ASN A 44 -13.90 15.19 5.44
C ASN A 44 -15.03 14.79 4.50
N THR A 45 -14.87 15.03 3.18
CA THR A 45 -15.90 14.78 2.16
C THR A 45 -15.46 13.81 1.08
N MET A 46 -14.16 13.58 0.96
CA MET A 46 -13.44 12.95 -0.14
C MET A 46 -13.59 13.66 -1.50
N GLU A 47 -14.01 14.92 -1.51
CA GLU A 47 -14.12 15.75 -2.71
C GLU A 47 -12.76 16.28 -3.15
N SER A 48 -12.57 16.45 -4.46
CA SER A 48 -11.42 17.14 -5.02
C SER A 48 -11.42 18.60 -4.61
N ARG A 49 -10.27 19.09 -4.14
CA ARG A 49 -10.05 20.53 -3.90
C ARG A 49 -9.95 21.35 -5.18
N LYS A 50 -9.78 20.69 -6.34
CA LYS A 50 -9.57 21.32 -7.65
C LYS A 50 -10.84 21.35 -8.50
N VAL A 51 -11.72 20.36 -8.35
CA VAL A 51 -12.92 20.20 -9.18
C VAL A 51 -14.11 19.85 -8.28
N SER A 52 -15.05 20.78 -8.14
CA SER A 52 -16.25 20.52 -7.34
C SER A 52 -17.13 19.45 -8.00
N GLY A 53 -17.74 18.60 -7.18
CA GLY A 53 -18.55 17.46 -7.60
C GLY A 53 -17.74 16.22 -8.00
N LEU A 54 -16.41 16.27 -7.98
CA LEU A 54 -15.54 15.13 -8.23
C LEU A 54 -15.02 14.54 -6.92
N PHE A 55 -15.19 13.24 -6.71
CA PHE A 55 -14.81 12.55 -5.48
C PHE A 55 -13.86 11.38 -5.77
N PHE A 56 -12.98 11.07 -4.81
CA PHE A 56 -12.02 9.99 -4.92
C PHE A 56 -12.06 9.10 -3.69
N ALA A 57 -12.02 7.78 -3.88
CA ALA A 57 -12.04 6.80 -2.79
C ALA A 57 -11.31 5.52 -3.21
N GLY A 58 -10.81 4.77 -2.21
CA GLY A 58 -10.07 3.54 -2.44
C GLY A 58 -8.67 3.74 -3.02
N GLU A 59 -8.17 2.71 -3.68
CA GLU A 59 -6.77 2.57 -4.12
C GLU A 59 -6.33 3.58 -5.20
N VAL A 60 -7.25 4.39 -5.75
CA VAL A 60 -6.88 5.49 -6.66
C VAL A 60 -6.18 6.63 -5.92
N LEU A 61 -6.40 6.75 -4.61
CA LEU A 61 -5.71 7.70 -3.74
C LEU A 61 -4.30 7.18 -3.47
N ASN A 62 -3.38 8.11 -3.22
CA ASN A 62 -2.02 7.76 -2.78
C ASN A 62 -2.01 7.24 -1.33
N ILE A 63 -2.60 6.06 -1.12
CA ILE A 63 -2.74 5.35 0.15
C ILE A 63 -2.46 3.87 -0.12
N ASP A 64 -1.29 3.41 0.31
CA ASP A 64 -0.94 1.99 0.34
C ASP A 64 -0.56 1.55 1.75
N GLY A 65 -1.19 0.47 2.21
CA GLY A 65 -0.95 -0.14 3.51
C GLY A 65 -0.21 -1.47 3.41
N VAL A 66 0.43 -1.87 4.51
CA VAL A 66 0.99 -3.22 4.66
C VAL A 66 -0.12 -4.29 4.53
N THR A 67 0.27 -5.54 4.27
CA THR A 67 -0.68 -6.66 4.25
C THR A 67 -1.35 -6.84 5.62
N GLY A 68 -2.62 -7.25 5.64
CA GLY A 68 -3.38 -7.43 6.88
C GLY A 68 -4.77 -6.76 6.90
N GLY A 69 -5.32 -6.38 5.75
CA GLY A 69 -6.65 -5.79 5.63
C GLY A 69 -6.69 -4.26 5.66
N PHE A 70 -5.54 -3.58 5.79
CA PHE A 70 -5.47 -2.12 5.85
C PHE A 70 -5.95 -1.43 4.56
N ASN A 71 -5.61 -1.97 3.39
CA ASN A 71 -6.08 -1.44 2.10
C ASN A 71 -7.61 -1.55 1.96
N PHE A 72 -8.20 -2.65 2.43
CA PHE A 72 -9.65 -2.79 2.49
C PHE A 72 -10.26 -1.76 3.45
N GLN A 73 -9.72 -1.61 4.65
CA GLN A 73 -10.20 -0.61 5.60
C GLN A 73 -10.15 0.82 5.02
N ALA A 74 -9.08 1.17 4.31
CA ALA A 74 -8.95 2.44 3.62
C ALA A 74 -10.02 2.59 2.53
N ALA A 75 -10.24 1.56 1.71
CA ALA A 75 -11.27 1.56 0.67
C ALA A 75 -12.69 1.73 1.25
N TRP A 76 -13.03 1.00 2.31
CA TRP A 76 -14.35 1.10 2.95
C TRP A 76 -14.59 2.46 3.59
N THR A 77 -13.60 2.98 4.32
CA THR A 77 -13.71 4.25 5.03
C THR A 77 -13.87 5.41 4.05
N THR A 78 -12.98 5.50 3.06
CA THR A 78 -13.03 6.57 2.05
C THR A 78 -14.28 6.47 1.18
N GLY A 79 -14.68 5.26 0.78
CA GLY A 79 -15.90 5.03 0.01
C GLY A 79 -17.16 5.44 0.76
N PHE A 80 -17.24 5.15 2.07
CA PHE A 80 -18.36 5.58 2.91
C PHE A 80 -18.45 7.10 3.01
N ILE A 81 -17.33 7.79 3.24
CA ILE A 81 -17.29 9.25 3.35
C ILE A 81 -17.70 9.88 2.00
N ALA A 82 -17.07 9.47 0.90
CA ALA A 82 -17.40 9.97 -0.43
C ALA A 82 -18.88 9.79 -0.77
N GLY A 83 -19.42 8.57 -0.54
CA GLY A 83 -20.82 8.25 -0.80
C GLY A 83 -21.82 9.07 0.02
N LYS A 84 -21.48 9.40 1.27
CA LYS A 84 -22.33 10.24 2.13
C LYS A 84 -22.39 11.69 1.65
N HIS A 85 -21.31 12.18 1.02
CA HIS A 85 -21.18 13.58 0.61
C HIS A 85 -21.52 13.84 -0.86
N CYS A 86 -21.53 12.81 -1.72
CA CYS A 86 -21.88 12.97 -3.14
C CYS A 86 -23.39 12.86 -3.45
N LEU A 87 -24.22 12.47 -2.47
CA LEU A 87 -25.67 12.24 -2.63
C LEU A 87 -26.55 13.42 -2.16
N ILE A 88 -26.07 14.66 -2.30
CA ILE A 88 -26.84 15.88 -1.98
C ILE A 88 -26.91 16.77 -3.22
#